data_AF-A0AAP4D4R9-F1
#
_entry.id   AF-A0AAP4D4R9-F1
#
_cell.length_a   1.000
_cell.length_b   1.000
_cell.length_c   1.000
_cell.angle_alpha   90.00
_cell.angle_beta   90.00
_cell.angle_gamma   90.00
#
_symmetry.space_group_name_H-M   'P 1'
#
loop_
_entity.id
_entity.type
_entity.pdbx_description
1 polymer ?
#
loop_
_entity_poly.entity_id
_entity_poly.type
_entity_poly.pdbx_seq_one_letter_code
_entity_poly.pdbx_strand_id
1 'polypeptide(L)' 'MMKQEHVLIHFSTKRPFSNKPEMPEGAVYNKEKGYWIRNGEPLVSYNSEYGTRATKKCDVETGEDQKGE' A
#
# COMPACT_ATOMS: atom_id res chain seq x y z
N MET A 1 -21.87 -0.10 -32.92
CA MET A 1 -21.69 1.27 -32.39
C MET A 1 -20.81 1.16 -31.15
N MET A 2 -19.55 1.58 -31.21
CA MET A 2 -18.68 1.56 -30.01
C MET A 2 -19.07 2.74 -29.12
N LYS A 3 -19.39 2.46 -27.85
CA LYS A 3 -19.68 3.52 -26.86
C LYS A 3 -18.40 4.31 -26.62
N GLN A 4 -18.47 5.64 -26.76
CA GLN A 4 -17.41 6.54 -26.33
C GLN A 4 -17.26 6.42 -24.81
N GLU A 5 -16.09 6.00 -24.35
CA GLU A 5 -15.78 5.98 -22.92
C GLU A 5 -15.63 7.41 -22.39
N HIS A 6 -16.04 7.62 -21.14
CA HIS A 6 -15.86 8.90 -20.47
C HIS A 6 -14.37 9.23 -20.34
N VAL A 7 -14.01 10.51 -20.46
CA VAL A 7 -12.61 10.99 -20.46
C VAL A 7 -11.80 10.50 -19.25
N LEU A 8 -12.42 10.38 -18.08
CA LEU A 8 -11.78 9.87 -16.87
C LEU A 8 -11.43 8.37 -16.95
N ILE A 9 -12.24 7.59 -17.65
CA ILE A 9 -11.97 6.16 -17.85
C ILE A 9 -10.85 6.00 -18.89
N HIS A 10 -10.87 6.82 -19.94
CA HIS A 10 -9.87 6.83 -20.99
C HIS A 10 -8.45 7.10 -20.44
N PHE A 11 -8.32 8.05 -19.51
CA PHE A 11 -7.04 8.37 -18.88
C PHE A 11 -6.74 7.56 -17.61
N SER A 12 -7.61 6.62 -17.23
CA SER A 12 -7.35 5.78 -16.07
C SER A 12 -6.25 4.75 -16.35
N THR A 13 -5.38 4.52 -15.37
CA THR A 13 -4.44 3.40 -15.41
C THR A 13 -5.09 2.18 -14.76
N LYS A 14 -5.21 1.08 -15.51
CA LYS A 14 -5.65 -0.21 -14.97
C LYS A 14 -4.41 -1.04 -14.66
N ARG A 15 -4.19 -1.33 -13.38
CA ARG A 15 -3.22 -2.34 -12.96
C ARG A 15 -3.95 -3.70 -12.92
N PRO A 16 -3.32 -4.79 -13.38
CA PRO A 16 -3.88 -6.11 -13.18
C PRO A 16 -4.08 -6.35 -11.68
N PHE A 17 -5.26 -6.83 -11.32
CA PHE A 17 -5.52 -7.24 -9.95
C PHE A 17 -4.71 -8.50 -9.64
N SER A 18 -4.02 -8.52 -8.50
CA SER A 18 -3.30 -9.68 -8.01
C SER A 18 -3.83 -10.10 -6.65
N ASN A 19 -4.14 -11.39 -6.51
CA ASN A 19 -4.45 -12.02 -5.23
C ASN A 19 -3.20 -12.34 -4.40
N LYS A 20 -2.01 -12.21 -4.99
CA LYS A 20 -0.74 -12.48 -4.33
C LYS A 20 0.03 -11.17 -4.16
N PRO A 21 0.34 -10.75 -2.93
CA PRO A 21 1.21 -9.60 -2.75
C PRO A 21 2.60 -9.95 -3.29
N GLU A 22 3.21 -9.00 -4.00
CA GLU A 22 4.63 -9.07 -4.34
C GLU A 22 5.42 -8.84 -3.05
N MET A 23 5.97 -9.92 -2.50
CA MET A 23 6.72 -9.89 -1.25
C MET A 23 8.17 -10.32 -1.50
N PRO A 24 9.12 -9.83 -0.69
CA PRO A 24 10.51 -10.26 -0.76
C PRO A 24 10.62 -11.77 -0.54
N GLU A 25 11.61 -12.40 -1.18
CA GLU A 25 11.81 -13.84 -1.03
C GLU A 25 12.06 -14.23 0.43
N GLY A 26 11.35 -15.27 0.89
CA GLY A 26 11.39 -15.74 2.28
C GLY A 26 10.58 -14.91 3.26
N ALA A 27 9.88 -13.86 2.81
CA ALA A 27 8.93 -13.13 3.66
C ALA A 27 7.65 -13.95 3.87
N VAL A 28 7.24 -14.11 5.12
CA VAL A 28 6.02 -14.83 5.51
C VAL A 28 5.17 -13.98 6.45
N TYR A 29 3.85 -14.07 6.30
CA TYR A 29 2.94 -13.35 7.18
C TYR A 29 2.78 -14.10 8.50
N ASN A 30 3.20 -13.49 9.61
CA ASN A 30 2.98 -14.03 10.94
C ASN A 30 1.58 -13.61 11.42
N LYS A 31 0.64 -14.55 11.40
CA LYS A 31 -0.77 -14.31 11.79
C LYS A 31 -0.93 -13.94 13.26
N GLU A 32 -0.14 -14.51 14.16
CA GLU A 32 -0.21 -14.23 15.60
C GLU A 32 0.23 -12.80 15.90
N LYS A 33 1.30 -12.35 15.23
CA LYS A 33 1.86 -11.02 15.44
C LYS A 33 1.24 -9.94 14.55
N GLY A 34 0.52 -10.34 13.50
CA GLY A 34 -0.17 -9.44 12.58
C GLY A 34 0.73 -8.73 11.57
N TYR A 35 1.98 -9.17 11.39
CA TYR A 35 2.93 -8.53 10.48
C TYR A 35 3.80 -9.54 9.72
N TRP A 36 4.41 -9.06 8.63
CA TRP A 36 5.35 -9.85 7.82
C TRP A 36 6.71 -9.96 8.49
N ILE A 37 7.29 -11.16 8.43
CA ILE A 37 8.63 -11.46 8.94
C ILE A 37 9.51 -12.03 7.82
N ARG A 38 10.81 -11.76 7.89
CA ARG A 38 11.82 -12.36 7.01
C ARG A 38 13.04 -12.67 7.86
N ASN A 39 13.55 -13.90 7.78
CA ASN A 39 14.71 -14.35 8.56
C ASN A 39 14.57 -14.16 10.09
N GLY A 40 13.35 -14.30 10.62
CA GLY A 40 13.06 -14.14 12.06
C GLY A 40 12.81 -12.69 12.51
N GLU A 41 13.12 -11.71 11.67
CA GLU A 41 12.94 -10.28 11.98
C GLU A 41 11.68 -9.71 11.32
N PRO A 42 11.05 -8.67 11.91
CA PRO A 42 9.98 -7.92 11.27
C PRO A 42 10.47 -7.31 9.95
N LEU A 43 9.68 -7.49 8.90
CA LEU A 43 10.01 -6.96 7.57
C LEU A 43 10.10 -5.43 7.58
N VAL A 44 9.31 -4.78 8.42
CA VAL A 44 9.30 -3.32 8.60
C VAL A 44 9.82 -3.00 10.00
N SER A 45 11.10 -2.63 10.08
CA SER A 45 11.81 -2.25 11.31
C SER A 45 12.86 -1.16 11.04
N TYR A 46 13.33 -0.49 12.10
CA TYR A 46 14.37 0.55 12.00
C TYR A 46 15.64 0.11 11.26
N ASN A 47 15.95 -1.19 11.30
CA ASN A 47 17.14 -1.77 10.69
C ASN A 47 16.83 -2.52 9.38
N SER A 48 15.58 -2.50 8.91
CA SER A 48 15.18 -3.16 7.66
C SER A 48 15.38 -2.26 6.46
N GLU A 49 15.62 -2.85 5.28
CA GLU A 49 15.64 -2.15 3.99
C GLU A 49 14.30 -1.47 3.65
N TYR A 50 13.20 -1.90 4.28
CA TYR A 50 11.85 -1.35 4.11
C TYR A 50 11.54 -0.21 5.10
N GLY A 51 12.49 0.14 5.97
CA GLY A 51 12.35 1.21 6.96
C GLY A 51 11.35 0.89 8.07
N THR A 52 10.98 1.95 8.81
CA THR A 52 10.04 1.85 9.93
C THR A 52 8.60 1.85 9.43
N ARG A 53 7.66 1.50 10.32
CA ARG A 53 6.24 1.69 10.05
C ARG A 53 5.96 3.19 9.89
N ALA A 54 5.97 3.67 8.67
CA ALA A 54 5.44 4.98 8.34
C ALA A 54 3.91 4.88 8.40
N THR A 55 3.30 5.38 9.48
CA THR A 55 1.86 5.64 9.46
C THR A 55 1.65 6.81 8.53
N LYS A 56 1.24 6.54 7.28
CA LYS A 56 0.67 7.59 6.43
C LYS A 56 -0.71 7.95 7.00
N LYS A 57 -0.72 8.79 8.04
CA LYS A 57 -1.90 9.52 8.49
C LYS A 57 -2.18 10.60 7.45
N CYS A 58 -2.69 10.21 6.29
CA CYS A 58 -3.35 11.13 5.39
C CYS A 58 -4.83 10.83 5.49
N ASP A 59 -5.42 11.17 6.64
CA ASP A 59 -6.86 11.21 6.84
C ASP A 59 -7.41 12.40 6.05
N VAL A 60 -7.48 12.27 4.73
CA VAL A 60 -8.04 13.29 3.83
C VAL A 60 -9.56 13.38 3.95
N GLU A 61 -10.19 12.34 4.52
CA GLU A 61 -11.65 12.19 4.55
C GLU A 61 -12.35 13.20 5.50
N THR A 62 -11.63 13.79 6.47
CA THR A 62 -12.22 14.75 7.41
C THR A 62 -11.96 16.22 7.08
N GLY A 63 -11.10 16.53 6.10
CA GLY A 63 -10.83 17.92 5.68
C GLY A 63 -10.13 18.80 6.73
N GLU A 64 -9.51 18.23 7.76
CA GLU A 64 -8.78 19.02 8.77
C GLU A 64 -7.50 19.68 8.21
N ASP A 65 -6.84 19.06 7.22
CA ASP A 65 -5.53 19.49 6.71
C ASP A 65 -5.61 20.65 5.67
N GLN A 66 -6.79 21.24 5.46
CA GLN A 66 -6.96 22.46 4.66
C GLN A 66 -7.15 23.73 5.51
N LYS A 67 -7.13 23.62 6.84
CA LYS A 67 -7.21 24.78 7.74
C LYS A 67 -5.82 25.26 8.15
N GLY A 68 -5.16 25.93 7.21
CA GLY A 68 -4.07 26.86 7.47
C GLY A 68 -2.70 26.23 7.72
N GLU A 69 -1.83 26.28 6.71
CA GLU A 69 -0.88 27.39 6.52
C GLU A 69 -0.77 27.76 5.03
#